data_AF-A0A017SUH2-F1
#
_entry.id   AF-A0A017SUH2-F1
#
_cell.length_a   1.000
_cell.length_b   1.000
_cell.length_c   1.000
_cell.angle_alpha   90.00
_cell.angle_beta   90.00
_cell.angle_gamma   90.00
#
_symmetry.space_group_name_H-M   'P 1'
#
loop_
_entity.id
_entity.type
_entity.pdbx_description
1 polymer ?
#
loop_
_entity_poly.entity_id
_entity_poly.type
_entity_poly.pdbx_seq_one_letter_code
_entity_poly.pdbx_strand_id
1 'polypeptide(L)'
;MPLLFTMEMWWHGMRVSPRHQLVFLGVMLLSNAVASYFAGFRKEHSVAEAASESVSAVALGLVMSLVILVLIREVTFSMDAGEILGKVLVEAGPVSLGVTFANIHVRNKSRTGDDEGGGDDDDKGGDKSGDKDREAKRDAAPRAGGETSRARTGKKRDPRKALEGAEARQLKADLKDVGATLGGALLFAYNVAPTEEILLIATRLPAWQHLVVMGVSLLLCYLILYASGFGEQEVYVSSVFQHPAMECLMAYAVTLLVSLLLLSLIGLPEVMSHPVITLKAVVALSLVGVVGGAAGRLAI
;
A
#
# COMPACT_ATOMS: atom_id res chain seq x y z
N MET A 1 13.19 10.21 -16.12
CA MET A 1 12.63 11.21 -17.06
C MET A 1 12.22 12.45 -16.25
N PRO A 2 13.16 13.34 -15.91
CA PRO A 2 12.96 14.48 -15.02
C PRO A 2 12.50 15.72 -15.81
N LEU A 3 11.42 15.57 -16.57
CA LEU A 3 10.83 16.67 -17.35
C LEU A 3 9.41 17.05 -16.87
N LEU A 4 8.81 16.28 -15.95
CA LEU A 4 7.46 16.53 -15.43
C LEU A 4 7.35 17.70 -14.43
N PHE A 5 8.49 18.23 -13.98
CA PHE A 5 8.56 19.15 -12.84
C PHE A 5 9.47 20.37 -13.10
N THR A 6 9.93 20.56 -14.34
CA THR A 6 10.64 21.80 -14.65
C THR A 6 9.61 22.94 -14.73
N MET A 7 9.98 24.13 -14.25
CA MET A 7 9.15 25.35 -14.29
C MET A 7 8.54 25.64 -15.69
N GLU A 8 9.14 25.12 -16.76
CA GLU A 8 8.67 25.16 -18.15
C GLU A 8 7.36 24.36 -18.39
N MET A 9 7.13 23.23 -17.69
CA MET A 9 5.90 22.42 -17.84
C MET A 9 4.69 23.05 -17.14
N TRP A 10 4.88 23.57 -15.93
CA TRP A 10 3.83 24.27 -15.18
C TRP A 10 3.38 25.55 -15.89
N TRP A 11 4.31 26.22 -16.59
CA TRP A 11 4.00 27.36 -17.45
C TRP A 11 3.27 26.97 -18.73
N HIS A 12 3.50 25.75 -19.24
CA HIS A 12 2.66 25.20 -20.31
C HIS A 12 1.23 24.96 -19.84
N GLY A 13 1.00 24.55 -18.59
CA GLY A 13 -0.33 24.46 -17.96
C GLY A 13 -1.16 25.74 -18.09
N MET A 14 -0.53 26.91 -17.97
CA MET A 14 -1.16 28.23 -18.15
C MET A 14 -1.42 28.62 -19.63
N ARG A 15 -0.87 27.90 -20.60
CA ARG A 15 -0.96 28.19 -22.05
C ARG A 15 -1.57 27.07 -22.88
N VAL A 16 -2.02 25.99 -22.25
CA VAL A 16 -2.64 24.87 -22.98
C VAL A 16 -3.99 25.34 -23.50
N SER A 17 -4.10 25.61 -24.80
CA SER A 17 -5.38 25.96 -25.39
C SER A 17 -6.40 24.82 -25.18
N PRO A 18 -7.71 25.10 -25.10
CA PRO A 18 -8.72 24.08 -24.76
C PRO A 18 -8.65 22.80 -25.60
N ARG A 19 -8.21 22.93 -26.87
CA ARG A 19 -8.02 21.79 -27.79
C ARG A 19 -6.89 20.86 -27.33
N HIS A 20 -5.79 21.40 -26.83
CA HIS A 20 -4.68 20.59 -26.32
C HIS A 20 -5.03 19.92 -24.98
N GLN A 21 -5.87 20.55 -24.15
CA GLN A 21 -6.40 19.93 -22.93
C GLN A 21 -7.24 18.68 -23.25
N LEU A 22 -8.09 18.75 -24.29
CA LEU A 22 -8.85 17.60 -24.78
C LEU A 22 -7.96 16.49 -25.34
N VAL A 23 -6.91 16.85 -26.08
CA VAL A 23 -5.92 15.87 -26.58
C VAL A 23 -5.21 15.19 -25.40
N PHE A 24 -4.81 15.95 -24.39
CA PHE A 24 -4.15 15.40 -23.21
C PHE A 24 -5.05 14.44 -22.44
N LEU A 25 -6.31 14.82 -22.23
CA LEU A 25 -7.33 13.93 -21.64
C LEU A 25 -7.54 12.66 -22.49
N GLY A 26 -7.59 12.79 -23.81
CA GLY A 26 -7.70 11.65 -24.73
C GLY A 26 -6.51 10.71 -24.65
N VAL A 27 -5.28 11.23 -24.60
CA VAL A 27 -4.06 10.45 -24.42
C VAL A 27 -4.05 9.75 -23.06
N MET A 28 -4.52 10.43 -22.00
CA MET A 28 -4.62 9.86 -20.66
C MET A 28 -5.64 8.72 -20.59
N LEU A 29 -6.81 8.87 -21.23
CA LEU A 29 -7.79 7.79 -21.35
C LEU A 29 -7.23 6.62 -22.14
N LEU A 30 -6.55 6.88 -23.26
CA LEU A 30 -5.94 5.86 -24.09
C LEU A 30 -4.84 5.09 -23.34
N SER A 31 -3.95 5.78 -22.62
CA SER A 31 -2.86 5.14 -21.88
C SER A 31 -3.40 4.25 -20.75
N ASN A 32 -4.41 4.72 -20.01
CA ASN A 32 -5.06 3.92 -18.98
C ASN A 32 -5.81 2.72 -19.58
N ALA A 33 -6.56 2.89 -20.68
CA ALA A 33 -7.25 1.80 -21.35
C ALA A 33 -6.29 0.74 -21.88
N VAL A 34 -5.15 1.16 -22.45
CA VAL A 34 -4.05 0.28 -22.87
C VAL A 34 -3.50 -0.47 -21.66
N ALA A 35 -3.17 0.21 -20.56
CA ALA A 35 -2.67 -0.44 -19.35
C ALA A 35 -3.67 -1.48 -18.80
N SER A 36 -4.96 -1.14 -18.72
CA SER A 36 -6.04 -2.06 -18.32
C SER A 36 -6.16 -3.26 -19.26
N TYR A 37 -6.04 -3.05 -20.57
CA TYR A 37 -6.12 -4.11 -21.58
C TYR A 37 -4.93 -5.07 -21.49
N PHE A 38 -3.70 -4.54 -21.40
CA PHE A 38 -2.47 -5.34 -21.30
C PHE A 38 -2.30 -6.00 -19.93
N ALA A 39 -2.89 -5.48 -18.86
CA ALA A 39 -2.85 -6.15 -17.57
C ALA A 39 -3.80 -7.36 -17.47
N GLY A 40 -4.76 -7.48 -18.40
CA GLY A 40 -5.78 -8.53 -18.44
C GLY A 40 -5.40 -9.78 -19.26
N PHE A 41 -4.13 -10.18 -19.31
CA PHE A 41 -3.68 -11.36 -20.09
C PHE A 41 -4.15 -12.71 -19.50
N ARG A 42 -5.45 -13.00 -19.59
CA ARG A 42 -6.04 -14.20 -20.24
C ARG A 42 -7.53 -14.37 -19.86
N LYS A 43 -8.31 -14.64 -20.92
CA LYS A 43 -9.73 -15.02 -21.03
C LYS A 43 -10.77 -13.90 -20.78
N GLU A 44 -11.29 -13.42 -21.92
CA GLU A 44 -12.63 -12.83 -22.11
C GLU A 44 -12.89 -11.40 -21.60
N HIS A 45 -11.92 -10.47 -21.74
CA HIS A 45 -12.20 -9.05 -21.51
C HIS A 45 -12.59 -8.31 -22.81
N SER A 46 -13.72 -7.60 -22.76
CA SER A 46 -14.18 -6.74 -23.86
C SER A 46 -13.49 -5.37 -23.80
N VAL A 47 -13.26 -4.75 -24.97
CA VAL A 47 -12.70 -3.39 -25.08
C VAL A 47 -13.54 -2.36 -24.28
N ALA A 48 -14.84 -2.62 -24.11
CA ALA A 48 -15.75 -1.75 -23.36
C ALA A 48 -15.45 -1.74 -21.85
N GLU A 49 -14.99 -2.86 -21.30
CA GLU A 49 -14.66 -2.97 -19.87
C GLU A 49 -13.35 -2.22 -19.56
N ALA A 50 -12.34 -2.38 -20.43
CA ALA A 50 -11.09 -1.61 -20.34
C ALA A 50 -11.35 -0.09 -20.49
N ALA A 51 -12.28 0.30 -21.38
CA ALA A 51 -12.70 1.69 -21.52
C ALA A 51 -13.38 2.21 -20.25
N SER A 52 -14.32 1.46 -19.67
CA SER A 52 -14.98 1.84 -18.42
C SER A 52 -14.00 1.96 -17.25
N GLU A 53 -13.03 1.04 -17.15
CA GLU A 53 -11.99 1.07 -16.12
C GLU A 53 -11.10 2.31 -16.27
N SER A 54 -10.70 2.65 -17.50
CA SER A 54 -9.92 3.86 -17.78
C SER A 54 -10.66 5.14 -17.41
N VAL A 55 -11.98 5.21 -17.66
CA VAL A 55 -12.81 6.38 -17.31
C VAL A 55 -12.85 6.55 -15.80
N SER A 56 -13.09 5.47 -15.05
CA SER A 56 -13.09 5.50 -13.59
C SER A 56 -11.73 5.90 -13.01
N ALA A 57 -10.64 5.35 -13.56
CA ALA A 57 -9.28 5.68 -13.12
C ALA A 57 -8.91 7.15 -13.38
N VAL A 58 -9.25 7.68 -14.56
CA VAL A 58 -9.05 9.09 -14.90
C VAL A 58 -9.92 10.00 -14.03
N ALA A 59 -11.18 9.65 -13.79
CA ALA A 59 -12.08 10.42 -12.94
C ALA A 59 -11.55 10.51 -11.49
N LEU A 60 -11.11 9.39 -10.92
CA LEU A 60 -10.46 9.37 -9.61
C LEU A 60 -9.15 10.15 -9.61
N GLY A 61 -8.34 10.03 -10.67
CA GLY A 61 -7.12 10.81 -10.84
C GLY A 61 -7.37 12.32 -10.80
N LEU A 62 -8.38 12.80 -11.55
CA LEU A 62 -8.77 14.21 -11.57
C LEU A 62 -9.23 14.72 -10.20
N VAL A 63 -10.07 13.94 -9.51
CA VAL A 63 -10.56 14.31 -8.17
C VAL A 63 -9.42 14.35 -7.16
N MET A 64 -8.55 13.33 -7.15
CA MET A 64 -7.42 13.26 -6.24
C MET A 64 -6.42 14.39 -6.49
N SER A 65 -6.08 14.67 -7.75
CA SER A 65 -5.21 15.78 -8.11
C SER A 65 -5.80 17.13 -7.73
N LEU A 66 -7.10 17.35 -7.91
CA LEU A 66 -7.75 18.58 -7.47
C LEU A 66 -7.64 18.74 -5.94
N VAL A 67 -7.89 17.67 -5.18
CA VAL A 67 -7.76 17.69 -3.71
C VAL A 67 -6.33 18.00 -3.31
N ILE A 68 -5.34 17.36 -3.91
CA ILE A 68 -3.91 17.57 -3.61
C ILE A 68 -3.50 19.02 -3.93
N LEU A 69 -3.85 19.54 -5.10
CA LEU A 69 -3.53 20.92 -5.48
C LEU A 69 -4.19 21.97 -4.59
N VAL A 70 -5.42 21.70 -4.13
CA VAL A 70 -6.11 22.56 -3.16
C VAL A 70 -5.41 22.50 -1.80
N LEU A 71 -4.99 21.31 -1.35
CA LEU A 71 -4.25 21.14 -0.09
C LEU A 71 -2.90 21.86 -0.11
N ILE A 72 -2.19 21.81 -1.23
CA ILE A 72 -0.91 22.50 -1.46
C ILE A 72 -1.13 23.99 -1.80
N ARG A 73 -2.39 24.45 -1.85
CA ARG A 73 -2.78 25.85 -2.14
C ARG A 73 -2.26 26.36 -3.50
N GLU A 74 -1.92 25.45 -4.39
CA GLU A 74 -1.48 25.76 -5.76
C GLU A 74 -2.68 26.08 -6.66
N VAL A 75 -3.87 25.56 -6.32
CA VAL A 75 -5.15 25.96 -6.89
C VAL A 75 -5.87 26.87 -5.90
N THR A 76 -6.07 28.14 -6.29
CA THR A 76 -6.85 29.11 -5.52
C THR A 76 -8.11 29.47 -6.30
N PHE A 77 -9.22 29.74 -5.60
CA PHE A 77 -10.50 30.13 -6.21
C PHE A 77 -10.47 31.44 -7.02
N SER A 78 -9.38 32.19 -6.96
CA SER A 78 -9.15 33.40 -7.75
C SER A 78 -8.51 33.14 -9.13
N MET A 79 -8.10 31.89 -9.42
CA MET A 79 -7.48 31.52 -10.69
C MET A 79 -8.53 31.31 -11.79
N ASP A 80 -8.11 31.51 -13.05
CA ASP A 80 -8.96 31.21 -14.20
C ASP A 80 -9.24 29.69 -14.30
N ALA A 81 -10.44 29.32 -14.72
CA ALA A 81 -10.85 27.92 -14.80
C ALA A 81 -9.96 27.11 -15.76
N GLY A 82 -9.42 27.73 -16.81
CA GLY A 82 -8.49 27.09 -17.74
C GLY A 82 -7.15 26.75 -17.10
N GLU A 83 -6.65 27.59 -16.20
CA GLU A 83 -5.41 27.36 -15.44
C GLU A 83 -5.59 26.22 -14.43
N ILE A 84 -6.71 26.22 -13.69
CA ILE A 84 -7.04 25.15 -12.75
C ILE A 84 -7.12 23.82 -13.48
N LEU A 85 -7.86 23.77 -14.60
CA LEU A 85 -8.01 22.55 -15.39
C LEU A 85 -6.68 22.06 -15.97
N GLY A 86 -5.81 22.97 -16.40
CA GLY A 86 -4.47 22.65 -16.90
C GLY A 86 -3.60 21.98 -15.84
N LYS A 87 -3.53 22.55 -14.64
CA LYS A 87 -2.76 21.98 -13.52
C LYS A 87 -3.31 20.62 -13.09
N VAL A 88 -4.63 20.52 -12.95
CA VAL A 88 -5.30 19.26 -12.57
C VAL A 88 -5.05 18.16 -13.61
N LEU A 89 -5.14 18.47 -14.91
CA LEU A 89 -4.89 17.49 -15.98
C LEU A 89 -3.45 16.95 -15.95
N VAL A 90 -2.46 17.82 -15.81
CA VAL A 90 -1.04 17.41 -15.80
C VAL A 90 -0.75 16.47 -14.63
N GLU A 91 -1.31 16.74 -13.45
CA GLU A 91 -1.13 15.88 -12.28
C GLU A 91 -1.98 14.61 -12.32
N ALA A 92 -3.20 14.68 -12.88
CA ALA A 92 -4.10 13.53 -12.98
C ALA A 92 -3.56 12.41 -13.88
N GLY A 93 -2.65 12.73 -14.81
CA GLY A 93 -1.97 11.76 -15.66
C GLY A 93 -1.26 10.65 -14.87
N PRO A 94 -0.19 10.95 -14.11
CA PRO A 94 0.48 9.96 -13.27
C PRO A 94 -0.42 9.40 -12.17
N VAL A 95 -1.32 10.20 -11.58
CA VAL A 95 -2.22 9.71 -10.52
C VAL A 95 -3.20 8.65 -11.04
N SER A 96 -3.82 8.86 -12.21
CA SER A 96 -4.75 7.90 -12.81
C SER A 96 -4.07 6.58 -13.20
N LEU A 97 -2.82 6.62 -13.69
CA LEU A 97 -2.04 5.42 -13.92
C LEU A 97 -1.80 4.64 -12.62
N GLY A 98 -1.51 5.35 -11.52
CA GLY A 98 -1.41 4.74 -10.19
C GLY A 98 -2.70 4.04 -9.77
N VAL A 99 -3.86 4.68 -9.99
CA VAL A 99 -5.18 4.08 -9.74
C VAL A 99 -5.39 2.82 -10.59
N THR A 100 -5.05 2.85 -11.87
CA THR A 100 -5.15 1.68 -12.76
C THR A 100 -4.28 0.53 -12.27
N PHE A 101 -3.03 0.78 -11.87
CA PHE A 101 -2.17 -0.27 -11.31
C PHE A 101 -2.70 -0.84 -10.00
N ALA A 102 -3.25 0.00 -9.12
CA ALA A 102 -3.87 -0.45 -7.88
C ALA A 102 -5.07 -1.37 -8.16
N ASN A 103 -5.96 -0.98 -9.08
CA ASN A 103 -7.11 -1.78 -9.49
C ASN A 103 -6.69 -3.14 -10.05
N ILE A 104 -5.64 -3.19 -10.88
CA ILE A 104 -5.09 -4.45 -11.42
C ILE A 104 -4.62 -5.36 -10.29
N HIS A 105 -3.94 -4.82 -9.28
CA HIS A 105 -3.40 -5.61 -8.16
C HIS A 105 -4.52 -6.19 -7.28
N VAL A 106 -5.54 -5.37 -6.96
CA VAL A 106 -6.73 -5.80 -6.23
C VAL A 106 -7.47 -6.89 -7.00
N ARG A 107 -7.66 -6.70 -8.32
CA ARG A 107 -8.33 -7.66 -9.21
C ARG A 107 -7.63 -9.01 -9.27
N ASN A 108 -6.29 -9.04 -9.29
CA ASN A 108 -5.54 -10.29 -9.27
C ASN A 108 -5.73 -11.06 -7.96
N LYS A 109 -5.77 -10.37 -6.81
CA LYS A 109 -5.98 -11.00 -5.50
C LYS A 109 -7.36 -11.66 -5.38
N SER A 110 -8.40 -11.03 -5.94
CA SER A 110 -9.78 -11.57 -5.95
C SER A 110 -9.97 -12.80 -6.84
N ARG A 111 -9.07 -13.09 -7.79
CA ARG A 111 -9.19 -14.25 -8.70
C ARG A 111 -8.49 -15.51 -8.18
N THR A 112 -7.66 -15.38 -7.15
CA THR A 112 -6.93 -16.50 -6.51
C THR A 112 -7.59 -17.00 -5.22
N GLY A 113 -8.71 -16.40 -4.78
CA GLY A 113 -9.32 -16.67 -3.48
C GLY A 113 -10.59 -17.54 -3.48
N ASP A 114 -11.12 -17.94 -4.65
CA ASP A 114 -12.42 -18.64 -4.74
C ASP A 114 -12.31 -20.16 -5.01
N ASP A 115 -11.15 -20.77 -4.74
CA ASP A 115 -10.93 -22.23 -4.85
C ASP A 115 -10.45 -22.87 -3.52
N GLU A 116 -10.84 -22.34 -2.35
CA GLU A 116 -10.90 -23.15 -1.14
C GLU A 116 -12.34 -23.62 -0.93
N GLY A 117 -12.57 -24.86 -1.37
CA GLY A 117 -13.86 -25.50 -1.52
C GLY A 117 -14.73 -25.45 -0.27
N GLY A 118 -15.92 -24.88 -0.45
CA GLY A 118 -17.10 -25.34 0.26
C GLY A 118 -17.37 -26.80 -0.10
N GLY A 119 -17.06 -27.68 0.84
CA GLY A 119 -17.58 -29.04 0.90
C GLY A 119 -18.24 -29.21 2.26
N ASP A 120 -19.55 -28.97 2.29
CA ASP A 120 -20.45 -29.44 3.34
C ASP A 120 -20.45 -30.98 3.42
N ASP A 121 -20.89 -31.49 4.58
CA ASP A 121 -21.20 -32.88 4.95
C ASP A 121 -19.97 -33.72 5.41
N ASP A 122 -19.83 -34.20 6.66
CA ASP A 122 -20.84 -34.85 7.51
C ASP A 122 -20.58 -34.62 9.02
N ASP A 123 -21.52 -33.95 9.69
CA ASP A 123 -21.80 -34.15 11.12
C ASP A 123 -23.06 -35.01 11.26
N LYS A 124 -22.89 -36.28 11.66
CA LYS A 124 -23.99 -37.12 12.16
C LYS A 124 -23.55 -37.97 13.34
N GLY A 125 -23.66 -37.39 14.52
CA GLY A 125 -24.00 -38.13 15.74
C GLY A 125 -25.52 -38.11 15.96
N GLY A 126 -26.17 -39.27 16.00
CA GLY A 126 -27.61 -39.36 16.30
C GLY A 126 -28.27 -40.72 16.09
N ASP A 127 -28.20 -41.54 17.15
CA ASP A 127 -28.95 -42.76 17.49
C ASP A 127 -30.37 -42.92 16.90
N LYS A 128 -30.68 -44.10 16.32
CA LYS A 128 -31.73 -45.05 16.78
C LYS A 128 -32.01 -46.23 15.82
N SER A 129 -31.99 -47.42 16.42
CA SER A 129 -32.91 -48.57 16.26
C SER A 129 -33.14 -49.18 14.86
N GLY A 130 -32.72 -50.44 14.69
CA GLY A 130 -33.17 -51.26 13.55
C GLY A 130 -32.50 -52.63 13.47
N ASP A 131 -33.04 -53.59 14.21
CA ASP A 131 -32.89 -55.05 14.12
C ASP A 131 -32.72 -55.59 12.68
N LYS A 132 -31.72 -56.47 12.45
CA LYS A 132 -31.86 -57.85 11.96
C LYS A 132 -30.60 -58.42 11.30
N ASP A 133 -30.26 -59.62 11.76
CA ASP A 133 -29.71 -60.74 11.01
C ASP A 133 -28.41 -60.51 10.21
N ARG A 134 -27.29 -61.01 10.74
CA ARG A 134 -26.57 -62.12 10.10
C ARG A 134 -25.52 -62.77 10.99
N GLU A 135 -25.57 -64.07 10.90
CA GLU A 135 -25.00 -65.12 11.72
C GLU A 135 -23.62 -65.56 11.20
N ALA A 136 -22.86 -66.18 12.10
CA ALA A 136 -21.64 -66.97 11.86
C ALA A 136 -20.37 -66.17 11.45
N LYS A 137 -19.20 -66.36 12.09
CA LYS A 137 -18.58 -67.68 12.29
C LYS A 137 -17.29 -67.53 13.14
N ARG A 138 -17.17 -68.33 14.22
CA ARG A 138 -15.96 -69.04 14.76
C ARG A 138 -14.70 -68.24 15.11
N ASP A 139 -13.80 -68.62 16.00
CA ASP A 139 -13.69 -69.48 17.18
C ASP A 139 -12.27 -69.17 17.73
N ALA A 140 -12.11 -69.28 19.05
CA ALA A 140 -10.86 -69.58 19.77
C ALA A 140 -9.70 -68.56 19.89
N ALA A 141 -9.58 -68.01 21.11
CA ALA A 141 -8.47 -68.26 22.08
C ALA A 141 -7.86 -66.98 22.70
N PRO A 142 -7.61 -66.95 24.03
CA PRO A 142 -7.01 -65.81 24.72
C PRO A 142 -5.49 -65.96 24.79
N ARG A 143 -4.73 -64.91 24.48
CA ARG A 143 -3.31 -64.83 24.87
C ARG A 143 -2.96 -63.44 25.39
N ALA A 144 -2.46 -63.45 26.61
CA ALA A 144 -1.83 -62.36 27.30
C ALA A 144 -0.61 -61.81 26.53
N GLY A 145 -0.31 -60.54 26.75
CA GLY A 145 1.05 -60.02 26.61
C GLY A 145 1.17 -58.70 25.87
N GLY A 146 1.26 -57.62 26.65
CA GLY A 146 2.22 -56.55 26.36
C GLY A 146 1.81 -55.51 25.32
N GLU A 147 0.93 -54.58 25.69
CA GLU A 147 0.90 -53.28 25.03
C GLU A 147 1.64 -52.25 25.89
N THR A 148 2.90 -52.08 25.49
CA THR A 148 3.76 -50.92 25.69
C THR A 148 3.02 -49.64 26.12
N SER A 149 3.08 -49.35 27.42
CA SER A 149 2.99 -47.97 27.91
C SER A 149 4.20 -47.20 27.42
N ARG A 150 4.20 -46.81 26.13
CA ARG A 150 5.07 -45.76 25.64
C ARG A 150 4.49 -44.46 26.16
N ALA A 151 5.01 -44.06 27.31
CA ALA A 151 4.98 -42.69 27.79
C ALA A 151 5.23 -41.76 26.59
N ARG A 152 4.17 -41.05 26.16
CA ARG A 152 4.36 -39.75 25.51
C ARG A 152 4.97 -38.87 26.58
N THR A 153 6.29 -38.94 26.71
CA THR A 153 7.09 -37.90 27.36
C THR A 153 6.84 -36.63 26.57
N GLY A 154 5.76 -35.93 26.92
CA GLY A 154 5.56 -34.55 26.55
C GLY A 154 6.75 -33.80 27.13
N LYS A 155 7.80 -33.65 26.33
CA LYS A 155 8.93 -32.77 26.61
C LYS A 155 8.29 -31.42 26.89
N LYS A 156 8.13 -31.06 28.17
CA LYS A 156 7.65 -29.74 28.59
C LYS A 156 8.58 -28.74 27.91
N ARG A 157 8.09 -28.13 26.83
CA ARG A 157 8.83 -27.08 26.13
C ARG A 157 9.05 -26.00 27.17
N ASP A 158 10.32 -25.76 27.47
CA ASP A 158 10.72 -24.73 28.43
C ASP A 158 10.12 -23.39 27.97
N PRO A 159 9.20 -22.79 28.75
CA PRO A 159 8.49 -21.59 28.32
C PRO A 159 9.46 -20.44 28.02
N ARG A 160 10.61 -20.36 28.70
CA ARG A 160 11.64 -19.35 28.41
C ARG A 160 12.24 -19.51 27.01
N LYS A 161 12.57 -20.73 26.59
CA LYS A 161 13.12 -20.98 25.25
C LYS A 161 12.08 -20.76 24.14
N ALA A 162 10.80 -20.94 24.46
CA ALA A 162 9.71 -20.63 23.54
C ALA A 162 9.54 -19.10 23.36
N LEU A 163 9.67 -18.33 24.45
CA LEU A 163 9.68 -16.86 24.45
C LEU A 163 10.87 -16.29 23.65
N GLU A 164 12.09 -16.76 23.93
CA GLU A 164 13.29 -16.35 23.18
C GLU A 164 13.18 -16.64 21.68
N GLY A 165 12.57 -17.78 21.32
CA GLY A 165 12.31 -18.14 19.93
C GLY A 165 11.24 -17.28 19.26
N ALA A 166 10.24 -16.81 20.01
CA ALA A 166 9.19 -15.93 19.53
C ALA A 166 9.72 -14.49 19.30
N GLU A 167 10.47 -13.95 20.26
CA GLU A 167 11.11 -12.63 20.15
C GLU A 167 12.07 -12.55 18.95
N ALA A 168 12.90 -13.59 18.76
CA ALA A 168 13.82 -13.63 17.62
C ALA A 168 13.12 -13.74 16.26
N ARG A 169 11.94 -14.38 16.20
CA ARG A 169 11.11 -14.42 14.99
C ARG A 169 10.45 -13.08 14.73
N GLN A 170 9.97 -12.42 15.78
CA GLN A 170 9.35 -11.10 15.70
C GLN A 170 10.35 -10.04 15.23
N LEU A 171 11.56 -10.02 15.80
CA LEU A 171 12.62 -9.11 15.34
C LEU A 171 12.96 -9.29 13.86
N LYS A 172 12.96 -10.53 13.36
CA LYS A 172 13.19 -10.82 11.95
C LYS A 172 12.05 -10.31 11.06
N ALA A 173 10.80 -10.42 11.53
CA ALA A 173 9.64 -9.88 10.82
C ALA A 173 9.70 -8.35 10.78
N ASP A 174 9.92 -7.70 11.92
CA ASP A 174 10.05 -6.24 12.01
C ASP A 174 11.19 -5.71 11.12
N LEU A 175 12.34 -6.39 11.10
CA LEU A 175 13.47 -6.03 10.25
C LEU A 175 13.15 -6.18 8.76
N LYS A 176 12.39 -7.22 8.38
CA LYS A 176 11.91 -7.42 7.00
C LYS A 176 11.02 -6.25 6.58
N ASP A 177 10.09 -5.86 7.44
CA ASP A 177 9.13 -4.78 7.20
C ASP A 177 9.81 -3.41 7.12
N VAL A 178 10.74 -3.12 8.02
CA VAL A 178 11.56 -1.90 7.97
C VAL A 178 12.41 -1.86 6.70
N GLY A 179 13.03 -2.99 6.33
CA GLY A 179 13.83 -3.09 5.10
C GLY A 179 13.02 -2.81 3.84
N ALA A 180 11.82 -3.38 3.76
CA ALA A 180 10.90 -3.14 2.65
C ALA A 180 10.38 -1.70 2.62
N THR A 181 10.04 -1.13 3.78
CA THR A 181 9.66 0.28 3.90
C THR A 181 10.77 1.20 3.42
N LEU A 182 12.00 0.95 3.86
CA LEU A 182 13.17 1.74 3.49
C LEU A 182 13.43 1.67 1.99
N GLY A 183 13.38 0.47 1.40
CA GLY A 183 13.59 0.27 -0.04
C GLY A 183 12.54 1.00 -0.89
N GLY A 184 11.26 0.85 -0.54
CA GLY A 184 10.16 1.51 -1.24
C GLY A 184 10.19 3.04 -1.07
N ALA A 185 10.43 3.53 0.15
CA ALA A 185 10.52 4.95 0.44
C ALA A 185 11.69 5.60 -0.32
N LEU A 186 12.87 4.96 -0.35
CA LEU A 186 14.02 5.45 -1.11
C LEU A 186 13.71 5.53 -2.60
N LEU A 187 13.12 4.49 -3.19
CA LEU A 187 12.83 4.47 -4.62
C LEU A 187 11.96 5.67 -5.05
N PHE A 188 10.94 6.00 -4.26
CA PHE A 188 10.04 7.12 -4.56
C PHE A 188 10.65 8.47 -4.17
N ALA A 189 11.11 8.60 -2.92
CA ALA A 189 11.63 9.85 -2.40
C ALA A 189 12.89 10.30 -3.12
N TYR A 190 13.78 9.39 -3.54
CA TYR A 190 15.03 9.76 -4.24
C TYR A 190 14.77 10.53 -5.54
N ASN A 191 13.72 10.15 -6.29
CA ASN A 191 13.39 10.81 -7.55
C ASN A 191 12.78 12.22 -7.36
N VAL A 192 12.21 12.48 -6.19
CA VAL A 192 11.53 13.75 -5.86
C VAL A 192 12.39 14.65 -4.97
N ALA A 193 13.29 14.09 -4.18
CA ALA A 193 14.13 14.83 -3.24
C ALA A 193 14.97 15.95 -3.87
N PRO A 194 15.56 15.82 -5.08
CA PRO A 194 16.35 16.91 -5.68
C PRO A 194 15.49 17.98 -6.39
N THR A 195 14.16 17.90 -6.29
CA THR A 195 13.25 18.78 -7.01
C THR A 195 12.98 20.09 -6.27
N GLU A 196 12.65 21.15 -7.01
CA GLU A 196 12.38 22.48 -6.43
C GLU A 196 11.04 22.53 -5.67
N GLU A 197 10.10 21.64 -6.00
CA GLU A 197 8.77 21.55 -5.40
C GLU A 197 8.84 21.34 -3.89
N ILE A 198 9.78 20.52 -3.42
CA ILE A 198 9.94 20.25 -1.98
C ILE A 198 10.35 21.52 -1.25
N LEU A 199 11.23 22.33 -1.84
CA LEU A 199 11.63 23.62 -1.28
C LEU A 199 10.48 24.65 -1.37
N LEU A 200 9.73 24.67 -2.46
CA LEU A 200 8.58 25.55 -2.62
C LEU A 200 7.48 25.25 -1.60
N ILE A 201 7.14 23.97 -1.40
CA ILE A 201 6.17 23.54 -0.38
C ILE A 201 6.66 23.97 1.01
N ALA A 202 7.94 23.73 1.31
CA ALA A 202 8.52 24.07 2.61
C ALA A 202 8.52 25.58 2.90
N THR A 203 8.72 26.41 1.88
CA THR A 203 8.85 27.87 2.06
C THR A 203 7.53 28.62 1.89
N ARG A 204 6.63 28.15 1.02
CA ARG A 204 5.37 28.85 0.70
C ARG A 204 4.22 28.50 1.62
N LEU A 205 4.16 27.27 2.15
CA LEU A 205 3.02 26.90 2.99
C LEU A 205 3.17 27.40 4.45
N PRO A 206 2.10 27.94 5.07
CA PRO A 206 2.06 28.21 6.49
C PRO A 206 2.27 26.95 7.34
N ALA A 207 2.67 27.14 8.60
CA ALA A 207 3.01 26.03 9.50
C ALA A 207 1.85 25.05 9.72
N TRP A 208 0.61 25.53 9.81
CA TRP A 208 -0.55 24.66 10.02
C TRP A 208 -0.83 23.75 8.81
N GLN A 209 -0.54 24.18 7.58
CA GLN A 209 -0.70 23.33 6.40
C GLN A 209 0.33 22.20 6.38
N HIS A 210 1.53 22.41 6.92
CA HIS A 210 2.49 21.32 7.10
C HIS A 210 1.99 20.27 8.10
N LEU A 211 1.25 20.68 9.13
CA LEU A 211 0.58 19.74 10.04
C LEU A 211 -0.52 18.95 9.33
N VAL A 212 -1.25 19.59 8.41
CA VAL A 212 -2.23 18.91 7.56
C VAL A 212 -1.54 17.91 6.64
N VAL A 213 -0.45 18.28 5.98
CA VAL A 213 0.36 17.36 5.15
C VAL A 213 0.84 16.17 5.99
N MET A 214 1.38 16.41 7.18
CA MET A 214 1.78 15.33 8.09
C MET A 214 0.60 14.41 8.46
N GLY A 215 -0.57 14.97 8.76
CA GLY A 215 -1.78 14.21 9.06
C GLY A 215 -2.27 13.39 7.85
N VAL A 216 -2.23 13.96 6.66
CA VAL A 216 -2.56 13.27 5.41
C VAL A 216 -1.57 12.14 5.12
N SER A 217 -0.27 12.36 5.32
CA SER A 217 0.75 11.31 5.15
C SER A 217 0.52 10.13 6.10
N LEU A 218 0.18 10.40 7.37
CA LEU A 218 -0.16 9.36 8.35
C LEU A 218 -1.46 8.64 7.99
N LEU A 219 -2.48 9.38 7.55
CA LEU A 219 -3.74 8.79 7.09
C LEU A 219 -3.52 7.89 5.88
N LEU A 220 -2.74 8.34 4.88
CA LEU A 220 -2.41 7.55 3.70
C LEU A 220 -1.62 6.29 4.06
N CYS A 221 -0.63 6.41 4.93
CA CYS A 221 0.09 5.27 5.48
C CYS A 221 -0.85 4.26 6.13
N TYR A 222 -1.75 4.73 7.01
CA TYR A 222 -2.72 3.90 7.68
C TYR A 222 -3.64 3.21 6.67
N LEU A 223 -4.18 3.96 5.70
CA LEU A 223 -5.05 3.41 4.68
C LEU A 223 -4.34 2.36 3.82
N ILE A 224 -3.10 2.59 3.38
CA ILE A 224 -2.38 1.62 2.54
C ILE A 224 -2.07 0.33 3.32
N LEU A 225 -1.61 0.44 4.56
CA LEU A 225 -1.25 -0.73 5.37
C LEU A 225 -2.49 -1.46 5.91
N TYR A 226 -3.53 -0.74 6.30
CA TYR A 226 -4.76 -1.32 6.83
C TYR A 226 -5.69 -1.85 5.73
N ALA A 227 -5.96 -1.08 4.66
CA ALA A 227 -6.85 -1.50 3.59
C ALA A 227 -6.29 -2.68 2.77
N SER A 228 -4.97 -2.90 2.81
CA SER A 228 -4.34 -4.07 2.18
C SER A 228 -4.54 -5.39 2.95
N GLY A 229 -5.07 -5.33 4.18
CA GLY A 229 -5.36 -6.51 4.99
C GLY A 229 -4.12 -7.21 5.54
N PHE A 230 -2.95 -6.55 5.58
CA PHE A 230 -1.70 -7.10 6.13
C PHE A 230 -1.68 -7.18 7.67
N GLY A 231 -2.85 -7.41 8.29
CA GLY A 231 -3.07 -7.48 9.74
C GLY A 231 -3.23 -8.89 10.31
N GLU A 232 -3.12 -9.95 9.52
CA GLU A 232 -3.06 -11.34 10.02
C GLU A 232 -1.61 -11.82 10.15
N GLN A 233 -0.80 -11.12 10.94
CA GLN A 233 0.39 -11.77 11.49
C GLN A 233 -0.03 -12.56 12.74
N GLU A 234 0.39 -13.83 12.85
CA GLU A 234 0.22 -14.62 14.08
C GLU A 234 0.92 -13.90 15.24
N VAL A 235 0.16 -13.10 15.99
CA VAL A 235 0.62 -12.39 17.17
C VAL A 235 1.03 -13.43 18.22
N TYR A 236 2.34 -13.62 18.40
CA TYR A 236 2.87 -14.60 19.35
C TYR A 236 2.94 -14.07 20.79
N VAL A 237 2.92 -12.75 20.96
CA VAL A 237 2.89 -12.04 22.27
C VAL A 237 2.17 -10.70 22.08
N SER A 238 1.18 -10.35 22.91
CA SER A 238 0.49 -9.05 22.78
C SER A 238 1.41 -7.91 23.24
N SER A 239 1.77 -7.01 22.34
CA SER A 239 2.59 -5.82 22.64
C SER A 239 1.95 -4.57 22.08
N VAL A 240 2.10 -3.44 22.79
CA VAL A 240 1.53 -2.11 22.40
C VAL A 240 1.93 -1.70 20.98
N PHE A 241 3.03 -2.23 20.46
CA PHE A 241 3.53 -2.02 19.10
C PHE A 241 2.73 -2.70 17.99
N GLN A 242 1.74 -3.53 18.33
CA GLN A 242 0.93 -4.28 17.35
C GLN A 242 -0.39 -3.59 16.98
N HIS A 243 -0.70 -2.43 17.57
CA HIS A 243 -1.82 -1.66 17.07
C HIS A 243 -1.49 -1.12 15.68
N PRO A 244 -2.42 -1.19 14.70
CA PRO A 244 -2.20 -0.69 13.34
C PRO A 244 -1.69 0.76 13.27
N ALA A 245 -2.02 1.57 14.28
CA ALA A 245 -1.51 2.93 14.41
C ALA A 245 0.00 2.99 14.73
N MET A 246 0.53 2.10 15.57
CA MET A 246 1.94 2.07 15.93
C MET A 246 2.80 1.57 14.77
N GLU A 247 2.29 0.57 14.04
CA GLU A 247 2.93 0.05 12.84
C GLU A 247 3.05 1.15 11.76
N CYS A 248 1.97 1.90 11.53
CA CYS A 248 2.02 3.04 10.62
C CYS A 248 2.93 4.16 11.14
N LEU A 249 2.94 4.44 12.44
CA LEU A 249 3.84 5.43 13.04
C LEU A 249 5.31 5.06 12.81
N MET A 250 5.66 3.78 12.94
CA MET A 250 7.01 3.28 12.67
C MET A 250 7.37 3.40 11.18
N ALA A 251 6.47 2.99 10.28
CA ALA A 251 6.67 3.13 8.83
C ALA A 251 6.85 4.60 8.42
N TYR A 252 6.04 5.49 9.00
CA TYR A 252 6.17 6.93 8.77
C TYR A 252 7.46 7.50 9.36
N ALA A 253 7.89 7.06 10.54
CA ALA A 253 9.15 7.47 11.14
C ALA A 253 10.36 7.04 10.27
N VAL A 254 10.38 5.81 9.78
CA VAL A 254 11.39 5.33 8.80
C VAL A 254 11.40 6.23 7.56
N THR A 255 10.22 6.58 7.05
CA THR A 255 10.08 7.45 5.88
C THR A 255 10.62 8.87 6.13
N LEU A 256 10.35 9.44 7.30
CA LEU A 256 10.90 10.75 7.70
C LEU A 256 12.42 10.71 7.79
N LEU A 257 12.98 9.64 8.36
CA LEU A 257 14.44 9.45 8.42
C LEU A 257 15.06 9.31 7.04
N VAL A 258 14.43 8.55 6.14
CA VAL A 258 14.85 8.43 4.74
C VAL A 258 14.81 9.80 4.06
N SER A 259 13.75 10.57 4.27
CA SER A 259 13.59 11.92 3.68
C SER A 259 14.66 12.88 4.18
N LEU A 260 14.94 12.89 5.49
CA LEU A 260 16.01 13.68 6.09
C LEU A 260 17.38 13.27 5.54
N LEU A 261 17.66 11.96 5.50
CA LEU A 261 18.92 11.42 4.97
C LEU A 261 19.12 11.84 3.52
N LEU A 262 18.10 11.68 2.66
CA LEU A 262 18.18 12.08 1.26
C LEU A 262 18.45 13.57 1.11
N LEU A 263 17.73 14.43 1.83
CA LEU A 263 17.95 15.88 1.78
C LEU A 263 19.36 16.27 2.26
N SER A 264 19.85 15.60 3.31
CA SER A 264 21.22 15.78 3.80
C SER A 264 22.28 15.31 2.80
N LEU A 265 22.05 14.19 2.11
CA LEU A 265 22.98 13.65 1.11
C LEU A 265 23.00 14.45 -0.20
N ILE A 266 21.85 14.95 -0.63
CA ILE A 266 21.74 15.85 -1.80
C ILE A 266 22.42 17.18 -1.49
N GLY A 267 22.35 17.63 -0.23
CA GLY A 267 23.08 18.78 0.25
C GLY A 267 22.50 20.11 -0.22
N LEU A 268 21.16 20.24 -0.28
CA LEU A 268 20.47 21.49 -0.61
C LEU A 268 20.78 22.55 0.48
N PRO A 269 21.66 23.54 0.23
CA PRO A 269 22.15 24.44 1.27
C PRO A 269 21.04 25.34 1.82
N GLU A 270 20.06 25.73 0.99
CA GLU A 270 18.89 26.51 1.40
C GLU A 270 18.01 25.76 2.41
N VAL A 271 17.91 24.43 2.26
CA VAL A 271 17.14 23.58 3.16
C VAL A 271 17.93 23.31 4.43
N MET A 272 19.18 22.87 4.31
CA MET A 272 20.02 22.40 5.41
C MET A 272 20.54 23.51 6.34
N SER A 273 20.64 24.75 5.84
CA SER A 273 21.05 25.91 6.67
C SER A 273 19.97 26.37 7.65
N HIS A 274 18.70 26.03 7.39
CA HIS A 274 17.55 26.49 8.17
C HIS A 274 16.76 25.31 8.74
N PRO A 275 16.86 25.02 10.06
CA PRO A 275 16.20 23.87 10.68
C PRO A 275 14.69 23.80 10.47
N VAL A 276 14.01 24.95 10.45
CA VAL A 276 12.55 25.01 10.20
C VAL A 276 12.22 24.63 8.75
N ILE A 277 13.03 25.08 7.78
CA ILE A 277 12.84 24.73 6.37
C ILE A 277 13.19 23.25 6.15
N THR A 278 14.24 22.75 6.80
CA THR A 278 14.58 21.33 6.82
C THR A 278 13.39 20.49 7.29
N LEU A 279 12.82 20.80 8.46
CA LEU A 279 11.69 20.03 9.00
C LEU A 279 10.50 20.02 8.04
N LYS A 280 10.17 21.18 7.48
CA LYS A 280 9.07 21.32 6.51
C LYS A 280 9.33 20.55 5.21
N ALA A 281 10.55 20.60 4.69
CA ALA A 281 10.96 19.84 3.50
C ALA A 281 10.92 18.33 3.75
N VAL A 282 11.35 17.88 4.94
CA VAL A 282 11.27 16.47 5.35
C VAL A 282 9.82 16.01 5.40
N VAL A 283 8.90 16.80 5.96
CA VAL A 283 7.46 16.49 6.00
C VAL A 283 6.83 16.49 4.60
N ALA A 284 7.23 17.41 3.73
CA ALA A 284 6.76 17.45 2.36
C ALA A 284 7.22 16.22 1.57
N LEU A 285 8.50 15.87 1.68
CA LEU A 285 9.08 14.72 0.99
C LEU A 285 8.55 13.39 1.53
N SER A 286 8.27 13.31 2.83
CA SER A 286 7.74 12.08 3.44
C SER A 286 6.34 11.73 2.95
N LEU A 287 5.55 12.68 2.45
CA LEU A 287 4.26 12.39 1.81
C LEU A 287 4.42 11.44 0.61
N VAL A 288 5.40 11.68 -0.25
CA VAL A 288 5.68 10.80 -1.39
C VAL A 288 6.42 9.55 -0.92
N GLY A 289 7.37 9.71 0.01
CA GLY A 289 8.12 8.59 0.58
C GLY A 289 7.22 7.55 1.24
N VAL A 290 6.12 7.94 1.88
CA VAL A 290 5.28 7.01 2.65
C VAL A 290 4.45 6.13 1.73
N VAL A 291 4.04 6.65 0.57
CA VAL A 291 3.38 5.86 -0.48
C VAL A 291 4.35 4.78 -0.98
N GLY A 292 5.59 5.16 -1.27
CA GLY A 292 6.63 4.21 -1.67
C GLY A 292 6.96 3.19 -0.58
N GLY A 293 7.13 3.63 0.66
CA GLY A 293 7.45 2.75 1.78
C GLY A 293 6.34 1.76 2.10
N ALA A 294 5.09 2.21 2.10
CA ALA A 294 3.95 1.33 2.27
C ALA A 294 3.82 0.34 1.11
N ALA A 295 4.00 0.77 -0.14
CA ALA A 295 4.01 -0.12 -1.31
C ALA A 295 5.16 -1.15 -1.25
N GLY A 296 6.34 -0.76 -0.76
CA GLY A 296 7.47 -1.68 -0.56
C GLY A 296 7.13 -2.83 0.37
N ARG A 297 6.39 -2.57 1.45
CA ARG A 297 5.90 -3.61 2.37
C ARG A 297 4.86 -4.54 1.72
N LEU A 298 4.05 -4.04 0.78
CA LEU A 298 3.07 -4.87 0.06
C LEU A 298 3.70 -5.84 -0.96
N ALA A 299 4.96 -5.61 -1.33
CA ALA A 299 5.65 -6.41 -2.34
C ALA A 299 6.38 -7.65 -1.78
N ILE A 300 6.43 -7.83 -0.45
CA ILE A 300 7.22 -8.84 0.27
C ILE A 300 6.37 -9.73 1.20
#